data_AF-A0A662YNG6-F1
#
_entry.id   AF-A0A662YNG6-F1
#
_cell.length_a   1.000
_cell.length_b   1.000
_cell.length_c   1.000
_cell.angle_alpha   90.00
_cell.angle_beta   90.00
_cell.angle_gamma   90.00
#
_symmetry.space_group_name_H-M   'P 1'
#
loop_
_entity.id
_entity.type
_entity.pdbx_description
1 polymer ?
#
loop_
_entity_poly.entity_id
_entity_poly.type
_entity_poly.pdbx_seq_one_letter_code
_entity_poly.pdbx_strand_id
1 'polypeptide(L)'
;MNRGLKMADSIAARLSFQEKQISLLTQEIGRLRAAAGAEGAALSACCSPSSPELEILRTENEKLRYQIVHLQRSIQAELARETAAQDGKEAAKKNEGEATGKPQLERGKDKRVVENSTQLHPWPAYIEERLKLYEELKKESDSILASRAAAHSKPITVTLPDGKRVEGQAWGPHPTRLPGRSDSAVIARVDRELWDLDRPLQGDCSLELLRFDHEDAQAVYWHSSAHILGEAMERFYGGCLCYGPPIENGFYYDMYLDDRSVSSNEFPSLESLCKSVMKEKQPFERLEISKETLLRMFKYNKFKWWILNEKVNTPTTTVYRCGPLIDLCRGPHVRHTGKIKALKLYKNSSTYWEGRADMESLQRIYGISFPDSKMMKEWERVQEEAKNRDHRKIGKEQELLFFHDLSPGSCFFLPKGAFIYNTLMDFIREEYHRRDFLEVASPNIYNAKLWETSGHWQHYSDNMFSFEVEKETFALKPMNCPGHW
;
A
#
# COMPACT_ATOMS: atom_id res chain seq x y z
N MET A 1 24.51 -26.53 5.11
CA MET A 1 25.31 -25.45 5.73
C MET A 1 25.98 -24.53 4.70
N ASN A 2 26.59 -25.02 3.61
CA ASN A 2 27.45 -24.21 2.72
C ASN A 2 26.75 -23.21 1.74
N ARG A 3 25.41 -23.23 1.61
CA ARG A 3 24.65 -22.23 0.80
C ARG A 3 24.19 -21.01 1.61
N GLY A 4 23.94 -21.17 2.91
CA GLY A 4 23.52 -20.08 3.80
C GLY A 4 24.65 -19.09 4.08
N LEU A 5 25.88 -19.60 4.29
CA LEU A 5 27.06 -18.74 4.45
C LEU A 5 27.33 -17.88 3.22
N LYS A 6 27.27 -18.46 2.01
CA LYS A 6 27.50 -17.70 0.76
C LYS A 6 26.48 -16.57 0.52
N MET A 7 25.24 -16.75 1.00
CA MET A 7 24.21 -15.73 0.90
C MET A 7 24.41 -14.63 1.94
N ALA A 8 24.79 -14.99 3.17
CA ALA A 8 25.16 -14.04 4.21
C ALA A 8 26.38 -13.19 3.80
N ASP A 9 27.41 -13.81 3.22
CA ASP A 9 28.62 -13.12 2.74
C ASP A 9 28.28 -12.16 1.57
N SER A 10 27.38 -12.56 0.67
CA SER A 10 26.92 -11.70 -0.43
C SER A 10 26.10 -10.51 0.07
N ILE A 11 25.30 -10.70 1.12
CA ILE A 11 24.50 -9.64 1.74
C ILE A 11 25.42 -8.68 2.51
N ALA A 12 26.38 -9.20 3.28
CA ALA A 12 27.39 -8.41 3.98
C ALA A 12 28.24 -7.57 3.02
N ALA A 13 28.66 -8.13 1.88
CA ALA A 13 29.37 -7.39 0.85
C ALA A 13 28.51 -6.26 0.24
N ARG A 14 27.21 -6.50 0.02
CA ARG A 14 26.28 -5.50 -0.48
C ARG A 14 26.04 -4.37 0.53
N LEU A 15 25.90 -4.72 1.81
CA LEU A 15 25.74 -3.75 2.90
C LEU A 15 26.99 -2.88 3.07
N SER A 16 28.19 -3.47 3.05
CA SER A 16 29.45 -2.72 3.13
C SER A 16 29.63 -1.76 1.94
N PHE A 17 29.18 -2.15 0.74
CA PHE A 17 29.16 -1.26 -0.42
C PHE A 17 28.17 -0.10 -0.23
N GLN A 18 26.98 -0.36 0.31
CA GLN A 18 25.98 0.67 0.61
C GLN A 18 26.46 1.65 1.69
N GLU A 19 27.15 1.18 2.73
CA GLU A 19 27.76 2.03 3.77
C GLU A 19 28.82 2.98 3.17
N LYS A 20 29.66 2.48 2.24
CA LYS A 20 30.61 3.34 1.52
C LYS A 20 29.93 4.41 0.67
N GLN A 21 28.84 4.07 0.00
CA GLN A 21 28.05 5.04 -0.78
C GLN A 21 27.41 6.11 0.12
N ILE A 22 26.86 5.70 1.27
CA ILE A 22 26.32 6.63 2.26
C ILE A 22 27.42 7.56 2.79
N SER A 23 28.62 7.04 3.06
CA SER A 23 29.76 7.84 3.50
C SER A 23 30.18 8.88 2.45
N LEU A 24 30.23 8.49 1.17
CA LEU A 24 30.57 9.40 0.06
C LEU A 24 29.50 10.49 -0.12
N LEU A 25 28.22 10.12 -0.09
CA LEU A 25 27.11 11.07 -0.16
C LEU A 25 27.10 12.03 1.03
N THR A 26 27.42 11.54 2.23
CA THR A 26 27.52 12.37 3.44
C THR A 26 28.66 13.38 3.31
N GLN A 27 29.80 12.97 2.74
CA GLN A 27 30.93 13.85 2.50
C GLN A 27 30.62 14.91 1.43
N GLU A 28 29.91 14.54 0.36
CA GLU A 28 29.48 15.46 -0.69
C GLU A 28 28.42 16.45 -0.18
N ILE A 29 27.47 16.00 0.63
CA ILE A 29 26.52 16.89 1.32
C ILE A 29 27.25 17.88 2.23
N GLY A 30 28.29 17.41 2.94
CA GLY A 30 29.16 18.28 3.75
C GLY A 30 29.86 19.34 2.90
N ARG A 31 30.41 18.95 1.75
CA ARG A 31 31.03 19.87 0.80
C ARG A 31 30.04 20.89 0.25
N LEU A 32 28.85 20.47 -0.15
CA LEU A 32 27.79 21.34 -0.68
C LEU A 32 27.27 22.32 0.39
N ARG A 33 27.16 21.89 1.66
CA ARG A 33 26.82 22.78 2.78
C ARG A 33 27.90 23.80 3.07
N ALA A 34 29.17 23.42 2.99
CA ALA A 34 30.29 24.35 3.15
C ALA A 34 30.34 25.37 1.99
N ALA A 35 30.04 24.96 0.77
CA ALA A 35 29.91 25.86 -0.38
C ALA A 35 28.74 26.85 -0.21
N ALA A 36 27.57 26.38 0.25
CA ALA A 36 26.41 27.24 0.53
C ALA A 36 26.66 28.20 1.71
N GLY A 37 27.44 27.78 2.71
CA GLY A 37 27.86 28.63 3.84
C GLY A 37 28.84 29.74 3.46
N ALA A 38 29.65 29.54 2.40
CA ALA A 38 30.58 30.54 1.89
C ALA A 38 29.88 31.64 1.07
N GLU A 39 28.76 31.33 0.41
CA GLU A 39 27.93 32.32 -0.30
C GLU A 39 26.94 33.06 0.62
N GLY A 40 26.64 32.50 1.80
CA GLY A 40 25.67 33.02 2.76
C GLY A 40 26.06 34.32 3.49
N ALA A 41 27.29 34.82 3.34
CA ALA A 41 27.72 36.08 3.95
C ALA A 41 27.44 37.32 3.07
N ALA A 42 26.95 37.16 1.83
CA ALA A 42 26.76 38.28 0.90
C ALA A 42 25.30 38.52 0.45
N LEU A 43 24.33 37.71 0.87
CA LEU A 43 22.93 37.81 0.41
C LEU A 43 21.94 37.77 1.59
N SER A 44 21.99 38.80 2.43
CA SER A 44 21.03 39.03 3.54
C SER A 44 19.96 40.08 3.20
N ALA A 45 19.54 40.19 1.94
CA ALA A 45 18.39 41.01 1.57
C ALA A 45 17.85 40.59 0.21
N CYS A 46 16.90 39.66 0.19
CA CYS A 46 15.81 39.50 -0.79
C CYS A 46 15.19 38.10 -0.63
N CYS A 47 13.96 38.03 -0.14
CA CYS A 47 13.14 36.81 -0.18
C CYS A 47 13.01 36.37 -1.65
N SER A 48 13.68 35.28 -2.00
CA SER A 48 13.44 34.58 -3.27
C SER A 48 12.50 33.40 -3.00
N PRO A 49 11.46 33.16 -3.83
CA PRO A 49 10.67 31.94 -3.73
C PRO A 49 11.59 30.73 -3.93
N SER A 50 11.41 29.69 -3.11
CA SER A 50 12.18 28.45 -3.27
C SER A 50 12.02 27.94 -4.70
N SER A 51 13.13 27.65 -5.39
CA SER A 51 13.04 27.18 -6.77
C SER A 51 12.32 25.82 -6.80
N PRO A 52 11.56 25.52 -7.87
CA PRO A 52 10.90 24.22 -8.01
C PRO A 52 11.86 23.04 -7.88
N GLU A 53 13.11 23.16 -8.36
CA GLU A 53 14.13 22.11 -8.17
C GLU A 53 14.53 21.92 -6.71
N LEU A 54 14.62 22.99 -5.91
CA LEU A 54 14.95 22.89 -4.49
C LEU A 54 13.85 22.16 -3.71
N GLU A 55 12.59 22.41 -4.08
CA GLU A 55 11.43 21.77 -3.44
C GLU A 55 11.31 20.28 -3.84
N ILE A 56 11.65 19.94 -5.09
CA ILE A 56 11.77 18.56 -5.55
C ILE A 56 12.86 17.84 -4.77
N LEU A 57 14.06 18.44 -4.65
CA LEU A 57 15.18 17.84 -3.92
C LEU A 57 14.88 17.68 -2.42
N ARG A 58 14.14 18.61 -1.80
CA ARG A 58 13.67 18.48 -0.41
C ARG A 58 12.72 17.30 -0.26
N THR A 59 11.76 17.17 -1.18
CA THR A 59 10.80 16.07 -1.20
C THR A 59 11.48 14.71 -1.41
N GLU A 60 12.49 14.64 -2.28
CA GLU A 60 13.31 13.45 -2.47
C GLU A 60 14.16 13.11 -1.24
N ASN A 61 14.74 14.12 -0.57
CA ASN A 61 15.49 13.92 0.66
C ASN A 61 14.61 13.37 1.80
N GLU A 62 13.38 13.86 1.90
CA GLU A 62 12.40 13.39 2.88
C GLU A 62 11.96 11.95 2.61
N LYS A 63 11.73 11.59 1.33
CA LYS A 63 11.47 10.20 0.92
C LYS A 63 12.63 9.26 1.24
N LEU A 64 13.87 9.70 1.00
CA LEU A 64 15.07 8.90 1.33
C LEU A 64 15.23 8.72 2.83
N ARG A 65 14.98 9.76 3.64
CA ARG A 65 14.98 9.65 5.11
C ARG A 65 13.92 8.66 5.61
N TYR A 66 12.73 8.70 5.04
CA TYR A 66 11.66 7.75 5.36
C TYR A 66 12.07 6.30 5.02
N GLN A 67 12.67 6.09 3.84
CA GLN A 67 13.17 4.78 3.42
C GLN A 67 14.29 4.25 4.33
N ILE A 68 15.20 5.12 4.80
CA ILE A 68 16.27 4.73 5.75
C ILE A 68 15.66 4.28 7.08
N VAL A 69 14.70 5.02 7.63
CA VAL A 69 14.03 4.65 8.89
C VAL A 69 13.29 3.31 8.74
N HIS A 70 12.65 3.09 7.59
CA HIS A 70 11.97 1.83 7.30
C HIS A 70 12.93 0.64 7.17
N LEU A 71 14.06 0.84 6.46
CA LEU A 71 15.12 -0.16 6.36
C LEU A 71 15.74 -0.49 7.72
N GLN A 72 15.98 0.51 8.56
CA GLN A 72 16.49 0.32 9.93
C GLN A 72 15.51 -0.52 10.78
N ARG A 73 14.21 -0.25 10.69
CA ARG A 73 13.17 -1.04 11.37
C ARG A 73 13.11 -2.47 10.84
N SER A 74 13.23 -2.66 9.52
CA SER A 74 13.26 -3.98 8.89
C SER A 74 14.47 -4.79 9.35
N ILE A 75 15.65 -4.17 9.39
CA ILE A 75 16.89 -4.79 9.89
C ILE A 75 16.76 -5.15 11.37
N GLN A 76 16.21 -4.27 12.22
CA GLN A 76 15.95 -4.59 13.62
C GLN A 76 14.96 -5.75 13.78
N ALA A 77 13.93 -5.83 12.96
CA ALA A 77 12.98 -6.94 12.97
C ALA A 77 13.59 -8.25 12.46
N GLU A 78 14.52 -8.22 11.50
CA GLU A 78 15.31 -9.39 11.09
C GLU A 78 16.27 -9.84 12.19
N LEU A 79 16.99 -8.91 12.82
CA LEU A 79 17.90 -9.20 13.92
C LEU A 79 17.16 -9.80 15.14
N ALA A 80 15.96 -9.30 15.42
CA ALA A 80 15.07 -9.83 16.47
C ALA A 80 14.54 -11.23 16.14
N ARG A 81 14.32 -11.54 14.85
CA ARG A 81 13.92 -12.88 14.40
C ARG A 81 15.08 -13.88 14.43
N GLU A 82 16.31 -13.43 14.14
CA GLU A 82 17.50 -14.27 14.25
C GLU A 82 17.85 -14.61 15.70
N THR A 83 17.74 -13.64 16.62
CA THR A 83 17.91 -13.86 18.07
C THR A 83 16.83 -14.78 18.63
N ALA A 84 15.56 -14.56 18.29
CA ALA A 84 14.48 -15.48 18.69
C ALA A 84 14.63 -16.91 18.13
N ALA A 85 15.22 -17.06 16.94
CA ALA A 85 15.50 -18.36 16.33
C ALA A 85 16.72 -19.08 16.97
N GLN A 86 17.65 -18.34 17.59
CA GLN A 86 18.73 -18.90 18.40
C GLN A 86 18.20 -19.36 19.78
N ASP A 87 17.39 -18.54 20.45
CA ASP A 87 16.80 -18.87 21.76
C ASP A 87 15.80 -20.06 21.65
N GLY A 88 15.03 -20.11 20.55
CA GLY A 88 14.11 -21.22 20.28
C GLY A 88 14.80 -22.56 20.02
N LYS A 89 16.06 -22.56 19.54
CA LYS A 89 16.86 -23.78 19.34
C LYS A 89 17.50 -24.29 20.63
N GLU A 90 17.72 -23.43 21.63
CA GLU A 90 18.15 -23.85 22.97
C GLU A 90 16.99 -24.42 23.80
N ALA A 91 15.77 -23.87 23.65
CA ALA A 91 14.59 -24.38 24.34
C ALA A 91 14.10 -25.74 23.80
N ALA A 92 14.24 -25.98 22.48
CA ALA A 92 13.80 -27.22 21.82
C ALA A 92 14.69 -28.45 22.12
N LYS A 93 15.83 -28.27 22.79
CA LYS A 93 16.71 -29.39 23.22
C LYS A 93 16.36 -29.97 24.59
N LYS A 94 15.33 -29.46 25.28
CA LYS A 94 15.01 -29.85 26.67
C LYS A 94 13.67 -30.54 26.90
N ASN A 95 12.80 -30.73 25.91
CA ASN A 95 11.52 -31.42 26.12
C ASN A 95 11.13 -32.28 24.90
N GLU A 96 11.61 -33.53 24.89
CA GLU A 96 10.96 -34.63 24.15
C GLU A 96 10.57 -35.70 25.16
N GLY A 97 9.27 -35.88 25.38
CA GLY A 97 8.71 -36.85 26.31
C GLY A 97 7.18 -36.87 26.27
N GLU A 98 6.67 -37.90 25.60
CA GLU A 98 5.32 -38.50 25.72
C GLU A 98 4.12 -37.87 24.99
N ALA A 99 3.60 -38.68 24.07
CA ALA A 99 2.32 -38.58 23.41
C ALA A 99 1.28 -39.48 24.08
N THR A 100 0.00 -39.09 24.04
CA THR A 100 -1.14 -39.81 23.41
C THR A 100 -2.48 -39.42 24.04
N GLY A 101 -3.53 -39.31 23.20
CA GLY A 101 -4.93 -39.26 23.64
C GLY A 101 -5.84 -38.38 22.77
N LYS A 102 -6.46 -38.96 21.74
CA LYS A 102 -7.60 -38.36 21.02
C LYS A 102 -8.90 -38.61 21.79
N PRO A 103 -9.91 -37.74 21.64
CA PRO A 103 -11.21 -38.24 21.18
C PRO A 103 -11.83 -37.41 20.04
N GLN A 104 -12.48 -38.14 19.12
CA GLN A 104 -13.40 -37.64 18.10
C GLN A 104 -14.68 -37.08 18.72
N LEU A 105 -15.20 -35.99 18.16
CA LEU A 105 -16.63 -35.68 18.19
C LEU A 105 -17.02 -34.91 16.92
N GLU A 106 -17.89 -35.54 16.15
CA GLU A 106 -18.54 -35.01 14.95
C GLU A 106 -19.54 -33.90 15.30
N ARG A 107 -19.66 -32.89 14.43
CA ARG A 107 -20.92 -32.14 14.28
C ARG A 107 -21.02 -31.43 12.94
N GLY A 108 -21.93 -31.95 12.12
CA GLY A 108 -22.98 -31.20 11.41
C GLY A 108 -22.56 -30.09 10.46
N LYS A 109 -22.47 -30.43 9.17
CA LYS A 109 -22.61 -29.47 8.07
C LYS A 109 -24.06 -28.97 8.04
N ASP A 110 -24.26 -27.66 8.13
CA ASP A 110 -25.50 -27.05 7.66
C ASP A 110 -25.16 -25.97 6.63
N LYS A 111 -25.41 -26.30 5.36
CA LYS A 111 -25.28 -25.41 4.21
C LYS A 111 -26.62 -24.72 4.01
N ARG A 112 -26.77 -23.49 4.51
CA ARG A 112 -27.76 -22.56 3.96
C ARG A 112 -27.11 -21.73 2.89
N VAL A 113 -27.43 -22.07 1.65
CA VAL A 113 -27.19 -21.23 0.47
C VAL A 113 -28.12 -20.03 0.61
N VAL A 114 -27.57 -18.84 0.87
CA VAL A 114 -28.31 -17.58 0.75
C VAL A 114 -28.11 -17.11 -0.69
N GLU A 115 -29.06 -17.44 -1.55
CA GLU A 115 -29.26 -16.73 -2.81
C GLU A 115 -29.81 -15.34 -2.48
N ASN A 116 -29.00 -14.30 -2.72
CA ASN A 116 -29.47 -12.94 -2.93
C ASN A 116 -28.48 -12.24 -3.87
N SER A 117 -28.68 -12.47 -5.17
CA SER A 117 -27.98 -11.76 -6.24
C SER A 117 -28.57 -10.37 -6.41
N THR A 118 -28.18 -9.45 -5.53
CA THR A 118 -28.49 -8.01 -5.59
C THR A 118 -27.59 -7.28 -6.59
N GLN A 119 -27.53 -7.75 -7.85
CA GLN A 119 -26.97 -6.94 -8.93
C GLN A 119 -27.98 -5.88 -9.34
N LEU A 120 -27.50 -4.67 -9.67
CA LEU A 120 -28.35 -3.69 -10.31
C LEU A 120 -28.80 -4.23 -11.67
N HIS A 121 -30.09 -4.22 -11.93
CA HIS A 121 -30.66 -4.49 -13.25
C HIS A 121 -31.79 -3.49 -13.51
N PRO A 122 -31.71 -2.66 -14.56
CA PRO A 122 -30.61 -2.56 -15.53
C PRO A 122 -29.32 -2.00 -14.91
N TRP A 123 -28.18 -2.22 -15.58
CA TRP A 123 -26.92 -1.56 -15.23
C TRP A 123 -27.00 -0.05 -15.47
N PRO A 124 -26.16 0.75 -14.78
CA PRO A 124 -26.07 2.18 -15.04
C PRO A 124 -25.81 2.50 -16.53
N ALA A 125 -26.57 3.45 -17.09
CA ALA A 125 -26.52 3.79 -18.51
C ALA A 125 -25.13 4.22 -19.01
N TYR A 126 -24.31 4.80 -18.13
CA TYR A 126 -22.94 5.21 -18.46
C TYR A 126 -22.05 4.04 -18.89
N ILE A 127 -22.32 2.80 -18.45
CA ILE A 127 -21.52 1.63 -18.81
C ILE A 127 -21.63 1.35 -20.31
N GLU A 128 -22.84 1.40 -20.86
CA GLU A 128 -23.08 1.15 -22.28
C GLU A 128 -22.48 2.26 -23.15
N GLU A 129 -22.69 3.54 -22.79
CA GLU A 129 -22.10 4.69 -23.50
C GLU A 129 -20.56 4.61 -23.52
N ARG A 130 -19.95 4.31 -22.37
CA ARG A 130 -18.50 4.19 -22.20
C ARG A 130 -17.92 3.05 -23.05
N LEU A 131 -18.61 1.91 -23.11
CA LEU A 131 -18.19 0.76 -23.91
C LEU A 131 -18.26 1.03 -25.41
N LYS A 132 -19.34 1.66 -25.90
CA LYS A 132 -19.45 2.04 -27.32
C LYS A 132 -18.28 2.93 -27.75
N LEU A 133 -17.99 3.97 -26.97
CA LEU A 133 -16.86 4.86 -27.21
C LEU A 133 -15.52 4.11 -27.17
N TYR A 134 -15.33 3.20 -26.21
CA TYR A 134 -14.10 2.41 -26.13
C TYR A 134 -13.89 1.54 -27.37
N GLU A 135 -14.94 0.86 -27.86
CA GLU A 135 -14.83 -0.01 -29.04
C GLU A 135 -14.48 0.79 -30.31
N GLU A 136 -14.98 2.02 -30.45
CA GLU A 136 -14.58 2.93 -31.53
C GLU A 136 -13.08 3.30 -31.44
N LEU A 137 -12.64 3.75 -30.26
CA LEU A 137 -11.25 4.15 -30.01
C LEU A 137 -10.29 2.97 -30.13
N LYS A 138 -10.72 1.78 -29.72
CA LYS A 138 -9.91 0.56 -29.80
C LYS A 138 -9.66 0.17 -31.24
N LYS A 139 -10.68 0.22 -32.11
CA LYS A 139 -10.53 -0.04 -33.55
C LYS A 139 -9.57 0.94 -34.21
N GLU A 140 -9.68 2.23 -33.88
CA GLU A 140 -8.77 3.26 -34.38
C GLU A 140 -7.33 2.98 -33.92
N SER A 141 -7.12 2.72 -32.63
CA SER A 141 -5.80 2.43 -32.07
C SER A 141 -5.18 1.16 -32.65
N ASP A 142 -5.95 0.10 -32.84
CA ASP A 142 -5.48 -1.15 -33.45
C ASP A 142 -5.05 -0.94 -34.90
N SER A 143 -5.78 -0.11 -35.66
CA SER A 143 -5.40 0.26 -37.03
C SER A 143 -4.08 1.04 -37.06
N ILE A 144 -3.90 1.99 -36.13
CA ILE A 144 -2.65 2.75 -35.97
C ILE A 144 -1.51 1.82 -35.58
N LEU A 145 -1.73 0.91 -34.63
CA LEU A 145 -0.73 -0.04 -34.17
C LEU A 145 -0.30 -1.01 -35.27
N ALA A 146 -1.26 -1.54 -36.05
CA ALA A 146 -0.98 -2.39 -37.20
C ALA A 146 -0.19 -1.65 -38.28
N SER A 147 -0.53 -0.39 -38.54
CA SER A 147 0.20 0.45 -39.50
C SER A 147 1.64 0.74 -39.03
N ARG A 148 1.83 1.02 -37.73
CA ARG A 148 3.17 1.19 -37.13
C ARG A 148 3.98 -0.09 -37.16
N ALA A 149 3.36 -1.23 -36.85
CA ALA A 149 4.01 -2.52 -36.93
C ALA A 149 4.46 -2.80 -38.38
N ALA A 150 3.62 -2.54 -39.37
CA ALA A 150 3.99 -2.71 -40.78
C ALA A 150 5.11 -1.74 -41.22
N ALA A 151 5.09 -0.49 -40.77
CA ALA A 151 6.06 0.54 -41.19
C ALA A 151 7.41 0.48 -40.45
N HIS A 152 7.42 -0.01 -39.21
CA HIS A 152 8.57 0.05 -38.31
C HIS A 152 8.99 -1.31 -37.72
N SER A 153 8.51 -2.42 -38.30
CA SER A 153 9.02 -3.76 -37.98
C SER A 153 10.50 -3.85 -38.35
N LYS A 154 11.36 -3.81 -37.34
CA LYS A 154 12.81 -3.98 -37.44
C LYS A 154 13.23 -5.21 -36.62
N PRO A 155 14.31 -5.92 -37.00
CA PRO A 155 14.87 -6.95 -36.14
C PRO A 155 15.19 -6.39 -34.75
N ILE A 156 14.83 -7.11 -33.70
CA ILE A 156 15.17 -6.77 -32.31
C ILE A 156 15.82 -7.97 -31.62
N THR A 157 16.75 -7.70 -30.71
CA THR A 157 17.37 -8.69 -29.84
C THR A 157 16.78 -8.58 -28.43
N VAL A 158 16.17 -9.67 -27.94
CA VAL A 158 15.68 -9.77 -26.56
C VAL A 158 16.65 -10.58 -25.73
N THR A 159 17.15 -10.01 -24.63
CA THR A 159 18.08 -10.67 -23.71
C THR A 159 17.33 -11.20 -22.50
N LEU A 160 17.40 -12.52 -22.26
CA LEU A 160 16.78 -13.19 -21.12
C LEU A 160 17.71 -13.19 -19.88
N PRO A 161 17.19 -13.50 -18.67
CA PRO A 161 18.00 -13.46 -17.44
C PRO A 161 19.13 -14.51 -17.41
N ASP A 162 19.00 -15.59 -18.19
CA ASP A 162 20.03 -16.62 -18.35
C ASP A 162 21.13 -16.22 -19.36
N GLY A 163 21.08 -15.00 -19.89
CA GLY A 163 22.01 -14.47 -20.89
C GLY A 163 21.72 -14.92 -22.32
N LYS A 164 20.69 -15.75 -22.55
CA LYS A 164 20.30 -16.13 -23.91
C LYS A 164 19.71 -14.92 -24.64
N ARG A 165 20.07 -14.82 -25.91
CA ARG A 165 19.55 -13.81 -26.84
C ARG A 165 18.55 -14.47 -27.78
N VAL A 166 17.38 -13.86 -27.91
CA VAL A 166 16.31 -14.31 -28.78
C VAL A 166 16.05 -13.22 -29.80
N GLU A 167 16.13 -13.58 -31.07
CA GLU A 167 15.80 -12.69 -32.18
C GLU A 167 14.27 -12.55 -32.30
N GLY A 168 13.83 -11.32 -32.53
CA GLY A 168 12.42 -10.95 -32.71
C GLY A 168 12.26 -9.84 -33.75
N GLN A 169 11.04 -9.34 -33.89
CA GLN A 169 10.72 -8.19 -34.74
C GLN A 169 10.03 -7.12 -33.89
N ALA A 170 10.44 -5.86 -33.95
CA ALA A 170 9.76 -4.77 -33.26
C ALA A 170 8.26 -4.80 -33.57
N TRP A 171 7.44 -4.55 -32.55
CA TRP A 171 5.98 -4.64 -32.62
C TRP A 171 5.41 -6.06 -32.85
N GLY A 172 6.26 -7.09 -32.86
CA GLY A 172 5.90 -8.49 -33.15
C GLY A 172 5.77 -9.40 -31.93
N PRO A 173 6.86 -9.76 -31.22
CA PRO A 173 6.79 -10.67 -30.09
C PRO A 173 6.20 -9.93 -28.90
N HIS A 174 5.20 -10.57 -28.31
CA HIS A 174 4.77 -10.27 -26.96
C HIS A 174 5.66 -11.06 -25.99
N PRO A 175 5.91 -10.56 -24.76
CA PRO A 175 6.60 -11.33 -23.72
C PRO A 175 6.08 -12.76 -23.57
N THR A 176 4.78 -12.99 -23.78
CA THR A 176 4.13 -14.31 -23.70
C THR A 176 4.51 -15.31 -24.80
N ARG A 177 5.07 -14.84 -25.92
CA ARG A 177 5.42 -15.67 -27.07
C ARG A 177 6.89 -16.08 -27.09
N LEU A 178 7.70 -15.59 -26.15
CA LEU A 178 9.14 -15.86 -26.10
C LEU A 178 9.47 -17.18 -25.35
N PRO A 179 10.64 -17.80 -25.63
CA PRO A 179 11.12 -18.99 -24.93
C PRO A 179 11.25 -18.75 -23.42
N GLY A 180 11.01 -19.77 -22.60
CA GLY A 180 11.04 -19.66 -21.14
C GLY A 180 9.71 -19.19 -20.51
N ARG A 181 8.63 -19.14 -21.30
CA ARG A 181 7.28 -18.82 -20.81
C ARG A 181 6.88 -19.73 -19.64
N SER A 182 6.32 -19.11 -18.60
CA SER A 182 5.61 -19.82 -17.55
C SER A 182 4.17 -19.34 -17.51
N ASP A 183 3.22 -20.27 -17.42
CA ASP A 183 1.82 -19.94 -17.14
C ASP A 183 1.66 -19.25 -15.78
N SER A 184 2.65 -19.39 -14.90
CA SER A 184 2.71 -18.70 -13.60
C SER A 184 3.26 -17.27 -13.68
N ALA A 185 3.70 -16.80 -14.84
CA ALA A 185 4.14 -15.42 -15.00
C ALA A 185 2.94 -14.46 -14.80
N VAL A 186 3.15 -13.45 -13.97
CA VAL A 186 2.17 -12.41 -13.66
C VAL A 186 2.37 -11.23 -14.60
N ILE A 187 3.63 -10.78 -14.71
CA ILE A 187 4.00 -9.58 -15.46
C ILE A 187 5.41 -9.73 -16.05
N ALA A 188 5.75 -8.91 -17.06
CA ALA A 188 7.11 -8.79 -17.55
C ALA A 188 7.80 -7.53 -17.00
N ARG A 189 9.13 -7.56 -16.95
CA ARG A 189 9.99 -6.40 -16.76
C ARG A 189 10.85 -6.23 -18.00
N VAL A 190 10.73 -5.09 -18.67
CA VAL A 190 11.43 -4.73 -19.90
C VAL A 190 12.31 -3.52 -19.60
N ASP A 191 13.63 -3.69 -19.65
CA ASP A 191 14.61 -2.62 -19.35
C ASP A 191 14.35 -1.88 -18.01
N ARG A 192 13.99 -2.67 -16.99
CA ARG A 192 13.64 -2.25 -15.62
C ARG A 192 12.23 -1.67 -15.45
N GLU A 193 11.46 -1.50 -16.51
CA GLU A 193 10.06 -1.06 -16.44
C GLU A 193 9.10 -2.25 -16.43
N LEU A 194 8.02 -2.17 -15.64
CA LEU A 194 6.98 -3.19 -15.66
C LEU A 194 6.16 -3.08 -16.96
N TRP A 195 5.88 -4.23 -17.57
CA TRP A 195 5.36 -4.31 -18.93
C TRP A 195 4.30 -5.41 -19.05
N ASP A 196 3.14 -5.08 -19.63
CA ASP A 196 2.08 -6.07 -19.82
C ASP A 196 2.56 -7.23 -20.68
N LEU A 197 2.18 -8.43 -20.27
CA LEU A 197 2.59 -9.67 -20.91
C LEU A 197 2.16 -9.78 -22.39
N ASP A 198 1.08 -9.10 -22.75
CA ASP A 198 0.56 -9.04 -24.12
C ASP A 198 0.84 -7.68 -24.80
N ARG A 199 1.67 -6.80 -24.21
CA ARG A 199 2.13 -5.57 -24.88
C ARG A 199 3.36 -5.87 -25.76
N PRO A 200 3.35 -5.52 -27.05
CA PRO A 200 4.44 -5.86 -27.97
C PRO A 200 5.72 -5.11 -27.62
N LEU A 201 6.87 -5.77 -27.80
CA LEU A 201 8.20 -5.18 -27.60
C LEU A 201 8.56 -4.27 -28.77
N GLN A 202 9.10 -3.08 -28.48
CA GLN A 202 9.32 -2.03 -29.48
C GLN A 202 10.76 -1.94 -29.99
N GLY A 203 11.72 -2.50 -29.26
CA GLY A 203 13.15 -2.42 -29.55
C GLY A 203 13.93 -3.52 -28.83
N ASP A 204 15.25 -3.47 -28.99
CA ASP A 204 16.17 -4.30 -28.21
C ASP A 204 15.95 -4.05 -26.73
N CYS A 205 15.85 -5.13 -25.96
CA CYS A 205 15.54 -5.02 -24.54
C CYS A 205 16.03 -6.22 -23.73
N SER A 206 16.18 -5.99 -22.44
CA SER A 206 16.28 -7.02 -21.42
C SER A 206 14.88 -7.40 -20.94
N LEU A 207 14.56 -8.70 -20.91
CA LEU A 207 13.26 -9.21 -20.51
C LEU A 207 13.39 -10.16 -19.32
N GLU A 208 12.60 -9.90 -18.28
CA GLU A 208 12.43 -10.78 -17.14
C GLU A 208 10.95 -11.07 -16.90
N LEU A 209 10.59 -12.33 -16.66
CA LEU A 209 9.22 -12.72 -16.32
C LEU A 209 9.08 -12.84 -14.81
N LEU A 210 8.25 -12.00 -14.22
CA LEU A 210 8.03 -11.98 -12.78
C LEU A 210 6.85 -12.88 -12.40
N ARG A 211 7.05 -13.64 -11.32
CA ARG A 211 6.05 -14.50 -10.70
C ARG A 211 5.55 -13.86 -9.42
N PHE A 212 4.45 -14.38 -8.86
CA PHE A 212 3.80 -13.82 -7.66
C PHE A 212 4.69 -13.78 -6.39
N ASP A 213 5.84 -14.46 -6.38
CA ASP A 213 6.82 -14.38 -5.30
C ASP A 213 7.64 -13.08 -5.30
N HIS A 214 7.58 -12.29 -6.38
CA HIS A 214 8.22 -10.99 -6.47
C HIS A 214 7.28 -9.85 -6.06
N GLU A 215 7.75 -8.87 -5.28
CA GLU A 215 6.96 -7.74 -4.77
C GLU A 215 6.25 -6.94 -5.89
N ASP A 216 6.99 -6.54 -6.94
CA ASP A 216 6.39 -5.89 -8.13
C ASP A 216 5.22 -6.68 -8.74
N ALA A 217 5.36 -8.01 -8.82
CA ALA A 217 4.31 -8.85 -9.37
C ALA A 217 3.12 -8.95 -8.42
N GLN A 218 3.34 -8.97 -7.10
CA GLN A 218 2.25 -8.92 -6.12
C GLN A 218 1.48 -7.61 -6.24
N ALA A 219 2.17 -6.47 -6.37
CA ALA A 219 1.54 -5.17 -6.57
C ALA A 219 0.68 -5.15 -7.85
N VAL A 220 1.20 -5.60 -8.99
CA VAL A 220 0.43 -5.69 -10.26
C VAL A 220 -0.76 -6.66 -10.14
N TYR A 221 -0.56 -7.78 -9.44
CA TYR A 221 -1.60 -8.78 -9.23
C TYR A 221 -2.75 -8.24 -8.36
N TRP A 222 -2.43 -7.55 -7.26
CA TRP A 222 -3.42 -6.91 -6.40
C TRP A 222 -4.07 -5.71 -7.07
N HIS A 223 -3.33 -4.95 -7.86
CA HIS A 223 -3.90 -3.87 -8.66
C HIS A 223 -4.93 -4.39 -9.68
N SER A 224 -4.64 -5.50 -10.34
CA SER A 224 -5.61 -6.19 -11.21
C SER A 224 -6.82 -6.73 -10.44
N SER A 225 -6.62 -7.13 -9.19
CA SER A 225 -7.71 -7.56 -8.31
C SER A 225 -8.59 -6.41 -7.85
N ALA A 226 -8.02 -5.20 -7.69
CA ALA A 226 -8.78 -3.99 -7.47
C ALA A 226 -9.73 -3.71 -8.65
N HIS A 227 -9.29 -3.88 -9.89
CA HIS A 227 -10.19 -3.71 -11.05
C HIS A 227 -11.36 -4.70 -11.04
N ILE A 228 -11.11 -5.97 -10.67
CA ILE A 228 -12.20 -6.96 -10.50
C ILE A 228 -13.21 -6.49 -9.45
N LEU A 229 -12.73 -5.94 -8.33
CA LEU A 229 -13.59 -5.37 -7.30
C LEU A 229 -14.33 -4.12 -7.82
N GLY A 230 -13.66 -3.23 -8.56
CA GLY A 230 -14.25 -2.03 -9.14
C GLY A 230 -15.42 -2.36 -10.06
N GLU A 231 -15.27 -3.38 -10.91
CA GLU A 231 -16.36 -3.89 -11.75
C GLU A 231 -17.53 -4.43 -10.92
N ALA A 232 -17.23 -5.24 -9.89
CA ALA A 232 -18.26 -5.75 -8.99
C ALA A 232 -18.99 -4.60 -8.26
N MET A 233 -18.28 -3.55 -7.87
CA MET A 233 -18.85 -2.37 -7.21
C MET A 233 -19.71 -1.53 -8.16
N GLU A 234 -19.32 -1.31 -9.42
CA GLU A 234 -20.17 -0.66 -10.43
C GLU A 234 -21.48 -1.45 -10.63
N ARG A 235 -21.39 -2.79 -10.72
CA ARG A 235 -22.58 -3.65 -10.91
C ARG A 235 -23.48 -3.75 -9.67
N PHE A 236 -22.91 -3.64 -8.46
CA PHE A 236 -23.65 -3.85 -7.21
C PHE A 236 -24.18 -2.55 -6.58
N TYR A 237 -23.38 -1.49 -6.63
CA TYR A 237 -23.71 -0.21 -6.01
C TYR A 237 -24.05 0.89 -7.02
N GLY A 238 -23.47 0.86 -8.22
CA GLY A 238 -23.71 1.86 -9.27
C GLY A 238 -23.07 3.24 -9.01
N GLY A 239 -22.26 3.37 -7.96
CA GLY A 239 -21.58 4.62 -7.58
C GLY A 239 -20.42 5.02 -8.48
N CYS A 240 -19.70 6.07 -8.07
CA CYS A 240 -18.55 6.59 -8.79
C CYS A 240 -17.24 6.01 -8.25
N LEU A 241 -16.56 5.19 -9.04
CA LEU A 241 -15.23 4.67 -8.71
C LEU A 241 -14.19 5.81 -8.61
N CYS A 242 -13.36 5.74 -7.57
CA CYS A 242 -12.32 6.71 -7.25
C CYS A 242 -10.93 6.10 -7.41
N TYR A 243 -10.26 5.75 -6.31
CA TYR A 243 -8.92 5.17 -6.28
C TYR A 243 -8.96 3.67 -5.95
N GLY A 244 -8.21 2.87 -6.72
CA GLY A 244 -8.06 1.43 -6.51
C GLY A 244 -6.61 0.94 -6.53
N PRO A 245 -5.72 1.43 -5.65
CA PRO A 245 -4.31 1.05 -5.66
C PRO A 245 -4.09 -0.32 -5.00
N PRO A 246 -3.01 -1.02 -5.35
CA PRO A 246 -2.46 -2.05 -4.49
C PRO A 246 -1.91 -1.41 -3.21
N ILE A 247 -1.91 -2.18 -2.13
CA ILE A 247 -1.28 -1.83 -0.85
C ILE A 247 -0.40 -2.99 -0.40
N GLU A 248 0.35 -2.79 0.67
CA GLU A 248 1.05 -3.89 1.32
C GLU A 248 0.03 -4.97 1.72
N ASN A 249 0.26 -6.21 1.26
CA ASN A 249 -0.64 -7.33 1.51
C ASN A 249 -2.09 -7.11 1.05
N GLY A 250 -2.28 -6.59 -0.16
CA GLY A 250 -3.60 -6.59 -0.82
C GLY A 250 -3.88 -5.34 -1.65
N PHE A 251 -5.14 -4.92 -1.65
CA PHE A 251 -5.63 -3.75 -2.37
C PHE A 251 -6.83 -3.15 -1.65
N TYR A 252 -7.21 -1.95 -2.04
CA TYR A 252 -8.54 -1.43 -1.76
C TYR A 252 -9.15 -0.81 -3.00
N TYR A 253 -10.45 -0.53 -2.95
CA TYR A 253 -11.11 0.32 -3.93
C TYR A 253 -12.05 1.30 -3.22
N ASP A 254 -11.91 2.58 -3.54
CA ASP A 254 -12.77 3.68 -3.09
C ASP A 254 -13.90 3.92 -4.09
N MET A 255 -15.12 4.01 -3.58
CA MET A 255 -16.28 4.43 -4.36
C MET A 255 -17.03 5.50 -3.60
N TYR A 256 -17.39 6.56 -4.32
CA TYR A 256 -18.36 7.51 -3.84
C TYR A 256 -19.77 6.93 -4.06
N LEU A 257 -20.53 6.92 -2.97
CA LEU A 257 -21.92 6.55 -2.91
C LEU A 257 -22.63 7.71 -2.24
N ASP A 258 -23.74 8.18 -2.82
CA ASP A 258 -24.47 9.35 -2.30
C ASP A 258 -24.95 9.07 -0.85
N ASP A 259 -26.08 8.40 -0.69
CA ASP A 259 -26.68 8.16 0.64
C ASP A 259 -26.50 6.72 1.15
N ARG A 260 -25.62 5.94 0.51
CA ARG A 260 -25.41 4.52 0.84
C ARG A 260 -24.02 4.27 1.41
N SER A 261 -23.96 3.52 2.51
CA SER A 261 -22.71 2.99 3.06
C SER A 261 -22.52 1.52 2.69
N VAL A 262 -21.26 1.08 2.65
CA VAL A 262 -20.93 -0.34 2.45
C VAL A 262 -21.07 -1.08 3.77
N SER A 263 -21.69 -2.26 3.75
CA SER A 263 -21.76 -3.15 4.91
C SER A 263 -20.97 -4.44 4.68
N SER A 264 -20.27 -4.92 5.72
CA SER A 264 -19.55 -6.20 5.67
C SER A 264 -20.47 -7.40 5.42
N ASN A 265 -21.77 -7.28 5.71
CA ASN A 265 -22.78 -8.29 5.38
C ASN A 265 -22.99 -8.47 3.86
N GLU A 266 -22.57 -7.50 3.05
CA GLU A 266 -22.68 -7.53 1.58
C GLU A 266 -21.47 -8.20 0.92
N PHE A 267 -20.38 -8.45 1.67
CA PHE A 267 -19.15 -9.06 1.15
C PHE A 267 -19.39 -10.41 0.47
N PRO A 268 -20.21 -11.34 0.99
CA PRO A 268 -20.46 -12.62 0.31
C PRO A 268 -21.06 -12.43 -1.09
N SER A 269 -21.95 -11.45 -1.27
CA SER A 269 -22.55 -11.13 -2.57
C SER A 269 -21.54 -10.48 -3.51
N LEU A 270 -20.76 -9.50 -3.04
CA LEU A 270 -19.68 -8.88 -3.82
C LEU A 270 -18.59 -9.87 -4.23
N GLU A 271 -18.17 -10.76 -3.33
CA GLU A 271 -17.21 -11.82 -3.63
C GLU A 271 -17.75 -12.81 -4.66
N SER A 272 -19.06 -13.09 -4.64
CA SER A 272 -19.71 -13.92 -5.66
C SER A 272 -19.61 -13.29 -7.05
N LEU A 273 -19.81 -11.96 -7.15
CA LEU A 273 -19.62 -11.20 -8.38
C LEU A 273 -18.16 -11.17 -8.83
N CYS A 274 -17.22 -10.91 -7.91
CA CYS A 274 -15.80 -10.99 -8.22
C CYS A 274 -15.44 -12.40 -8.77
N LYS A 275 -15.99 -13.46 -8.17
CA LYS A 275 -15.81 -14.84 -8.64
C LYS A 275 -16.42 -15.08 -10.03
N SER A 276 -17.54 -14.45 -10.39
CA SER A 276 -18.08 -14.56 -11.75
C SER A 276 -17.15 -13.88 -12.76
N VAL A 277 -16.70 -12.66 -12.46
CA VAL A 277 -15.72 -11.91 -13.28
C VAL A 277 -14.42 -12.69 -13.47
N MET A 278 -13.91 -13.33 -12.42
CA MET A 278 -12.73 -14.20 -12.48
C MET A 278 -12.96 -15.43 -13.38
N LYS A 279 -14.16 -16.02 -13.37
CA LYS A 279 -14.50 -17.19 -14.21
C LYS A 279 -14.65 -16.82 -15.67
N GLU A 280 -15.09 -15.62 -15.99
CA GLU A 280 -15.23 -15.09 -17.35
C GLU A 280 -13.87 -14.93 -18.06
N LYS A 281 -12.76 -14.86 -17.30
CA LYS A 281 -11.40 -14.66 -17.84
C LYS A 281 -11.31 -13.46 -18.78
N GLN A 282 -11.96 -12.36 -18.39
CA GLN A 282 -11.96 -11.13 -19.16
C GLN A 282 -10.52 -10.63 -19.35
N PRO A 283 -10.10 -10.29 -20.59
CA PRO A 283 -8.77 -9.76 -20.84
C PRO A 283 -8.62 -8.34 -20.30
N PHE A 284 -7.41 -7.99 -19.87
CA PHE A 284 -7.06 -6.60 -19.59
C PHE A 284 -6.54 -5.93 -20.87
N GLU A 285 -7.30 -4.98 -21.39
CA GLU A 285 -7.01 -4.31 -22.66
C GLU A 285 -6.55 -2.87 -22.40
N ARG A 286 -5.26 -2.64 -22.63
CA ARG A 286 -4.63 -1.32 -22.51
C ARG A 286 -4.97 -0.46 -23.72
N LEU A 287 -5.35 0.79 -23.48
CA LEU A 287 -5.53 1.79 -24.52
C LEU A 287 -4.97 3.14 -24.07
N GLU A 288 -4.28 3.84 -24.97
CA GLU A 288 -3.80 5.21 -24.74
C GLU A 288 -4.73 6.19 -25.46
N ILE A 289 -5.30 7.14 -24.73
CA ILE A 289 -6.39 8.01 -25.19
C ILE A 289 -6.06 9.46 -24.81
N SER A 290 -6.50 10.41 -25.63
CA SER A 290 -6.37 11.84 -25.33
C SER A 290 -7.16 12.25 -24.08
N LYS A 291 -6.63 13.22 -23.35
CA LYS A 291 -7.26 13.77 -22.13
C LYS A 291 -8.67 14.29 -22.43
N GLU A 292 -8.89 14.96 -23.56
CA GLU A 292 -10.19 15.51 -23.97
C GLU A 292 -11.23 14.41 -24.18
N THR A 293 -10.84 13.29 -24.79
CA THR A 293 -11.74 12.16 -25.00
C THR A 293 -12.05 11.43 -23.70
N LEU A 294 -11.08 11.34 -22.79
CA LEU A 294 -11.30 10.76 -21.46
C LEU A 294 -12.23 11.63 -20.60
N LEU A 295 -12.12 12.95 -20.68
CA LEU A 295 -13.05 13.88 -20.01
C LEU A 295 -14.50 13.68 -20.51
N ARG A 296 -14.69 13.40 -21.81
CA ARG A 296 -16.00 13.03 -22.37
C ARG A 296 -16.47 11.64 -21.90
N MET A 297 -15.56 10.66 -21.90
CA MET A 297 -15.84 9.29 -21.49
C MET A 297 -16.30 9.20 -20.02
N PHE A 298 -15.63 9.95 -19.13
CA PHE A 298 -15.89 9.95 -17.69
C PHE A 298 -16.74 11.14 -17.22
N LYS A 299 -17.52 11.77 -18.11
CA LYS A 299 -18.38 12.93 -17.80
C LYS A 299 -19.31 12.71 -16.60
N TYR A 300 -19.69 11.45 -16.34
CA TYR A 300 -20.59 11.04 -15.27
C TYR A 300 -19.89 10.91 -13.90
N ASN A 301 -18.56 10.86 -13.86
CA ASN A 301 -17.77 10.61 -12.66
C ASN A 301 -16.86 11.81 -12.34
N LYS A 302 -17.31 12.66 -11.42
CA LYS A 302 -16.60 13.88 -10.97
C LYS A 302 -15.17 13.60 -10.49
N PHE A 303 -14.93 12.44 -9.88
CA PHE A 303 -13.61 12.08 -9.33
C PHE A 303 -12.60 11.75 -10.41
N LYS A 304 -13.03 11.01 -11.45
CA LYS A 304 -12.18 10.75 -12.62
C LYS A 304 -11.87 12.06 -13.37
N TRP A 305 -12.82 12.99 -13.42
CA TRP A 305 -12.61 14.33 -13.97
C TRP A 305 -11.54 15.11 -13.17
N TRP A 306 -11.61 15.11 -11.83
CA TRP A 306 -10.57 15.72 -10.99
C TRP A 306 -9.20 15.08 -11.21
N ILE A 307 -9.11 13.74 -11.23
CA ILE A 307 -7.85 13.03 -11.50
C ILE A 307 -7.26 13.45 -12.85
N LEU A 308 -8.07 13.53 -13.90
CA LEU A 308 -7.61 13.94 -15.22
C LEU A 308 -7.08 15.38 -15.21
N ASN A 309 -7.75 16.31 -14.53
CA ASN A 309 -7.33 17.70 -14.55
C ASN A 309 -6.15 18.02 -13.63
N GLU A 310 -6.07 17.39 -12.48
CA GLU A 310 -5.06 17.69 -11.45
C GLU A 310 -3.81 16.81 -11.58
N LYS A 311 -3.94 15.56 -12.03
CA LYS A 311 -2.85 14.56 -11.99
C LYS A 311 -2.33 14.15 -13.37
N VAL A 312 -3.02 14.49 -14.45
CA VAL A 312 -2.59 14.19 -15.82
C VAL A 312 -2.12 15.46 -16.52
N ASN A 313 -0.80 15.59 -16.60
CA ASN A 313 -0.09 16.73 -17.21
C ASN A 313 0.36 16.45 -18.67
N THR A 314 -0.05 15.30 -19.22
CA THR A 314 0.27 14.87 -20.58
C THR A 314 -0.95 14.96 -21.49
N PRO A 315 -0.79 15.13 -22.82
CA PRO A 315 -1.92 15.17 -23.76
C PRO A 315 -2.73 13.87 -23.80
N THR A 316 -2.06 12.74 -23.56
CA THR A 316 -2.67 11.41 -23.50
C THR A 316 -2.42 10.77 -22.14
N THR A 317 -3.29 9.85 -21.76
CA THR A 317 -3.05 8.92 -20.67
C THR A 317 -3.68 7.57 -21.00
N THR A 318 -3.56 6.62 -20.09
CA THR A 318 -3.94 5.23 -20.30
C THR A 318 -5.20 4.87 -19.55
N VAL A 319 -5.98 4.01 -20.20
CA VAL A 319 -7.09 3.29 -19.58
C VAL A 319 -6.91 1.80 -19.80
N TYR A 320 -7.48 1.03 -18.88
CA TYR A 320 -7.61 -0.40 -19.04
C TYR A 320 -9.07 -0.78 -19.04
N ARG A 321 -9.45 -1.59 -20.02
CA ARG A 321 -10.73 -2.28 -20.02
C ARG A 321 -10.56 -3.68 -19.42
N CYS A 322 -11.52 -4.07 -18.60
CA CYS A 322 -11.70 -5.42 -18.09
C CYS A 322 -13.20 -5.72 -18.15
N GLY A 323 -13.63 -6.46 -19.18
CA GLY A 323 -15.05 -6.69 -19.44
C GLY A 323 -15.82 -5.37 -19.62
N PRO A 324 -16.88 -5.10 -18.83
CA PRO A 324 -17.62 -3.84 -18.88
C PRO A 324 -16.92 -2.68 -18.13
N LEU A 325 -15.94 -2.96 -17.27
CA LEU A 325 -15.20 -1.93 -16.57
C LEU A 325 -14.18 -1.28 -17.52
N ILE A 326 -14.14 0.06 -17.54
CA ILE A 326 -13.08 0.84 -18.15
C ILE A 326 -12.61 1.84 -17.11
N ASP A 327 -11.32 1.80 -16.77
CA ASP A 327 -10.77 2.55 -15.67
C ASP A 327 -9.48 3.31 -16.05
N LEU A 328 -9.31 4.49 -15.45
CA LEU A 328 -8.11 5.32 -15.61
C LEU A 328 -6.96 4.71 -14.81
N CYS A 329 -6.01 4.15 -15.54
CA CYS A 329 -4.97 3.34 -14.95
C CYS A 329 -3.74 3.32 -15.86
N ARG A 330 -2.56 3.51 -15.26
CA ARG A 330 -1.27 3.38 -15.96
C ARG A 330 -0.87 1.93 -16.19
N GLY A 331 -1.38 1.05 -15.35
CA GLY A 331 -1.04 -0.36 -15.30
C GLY A 331 0.40 -0.59 -14.86
N PRO A 332 0.99 -1.74 -15.21
CA PRO A 332 0.39 -2.80 -16.02
C PRO A 332 -0.59 -3.69 -15.24
N HIS A 333 -1.23 -4.63 -15.94
CA HIS A 333 -2.13 -5.62 -15.36
C HIS A 333 -1.74 -7.06 -15.70
N VAL A 334 -2.31 -8.01 -14.96
CA VAL A 334 -2.29 -9.43 -15.36
C VAL A 334 -3.02 -9.60 -16.70
N ARG A 335 -2.75 -10.68 -17.44
CA ARG A 335 -3.33 -10.89 -18.78
C ARG A 335 -4.86 -10.91 -18.80
N HIS A 336 -5.46 -11.57 -17.81
CA HIS A 336 -6.91 -11.71 -17.71
C HIS A 336 -7.33 -11.99 -16.26
N THR A 337 -8.59 -11.68 -15.92
CA THR A 337 -9.14 -11.80 -14.56
C THR A 337 -9.01 -13.20 -13.96
N GLY A 338 -9.13 -14.24 -14.79
CA GLY A 338 -8.96 -15.62 -14.34
C GLY A 338 -7.54 -16.03 -13.93
N LYS A 339 -6.54 -15.13 -14.00
CA LYS A 339 -5.25 -15.32 -13.31
C LYS A 339 -5.43 -15.20 -11.80
N ILE A 340 -6.42 -14.43 -11.36
CA ILE A 340 -6.80 -14.35 -9.96
C ILE A 340 -7.57 -15.62 -9.58
N LYS A 341 -7.10 -16.39 -8.59
CA LYS A 341 -7.71 -17.69 -8.21
C LYS A 341 -8.43 -17.68 -6.88
N ALA A 342 -7.89 -16.97 -5.89
CA ALA A 342 -8.53 -16.76 -4.61
C ALA A 342 -8.59 -15.25 -4.35
N LEU A 343 -9.74 -14.75 -3.93
CA LEU A 343 -9.98 -13.36 -3.57
C LEU A 343 -10.89 -13.34 -2.34
N LYS A 344 -10.59 -12.45 -1.40
CA LYS A 344 -11.35 -12.26 -0.17
C LYS A 344 -11.46 -10.78 0.17
N LEU A 345 -12.66 -10.33 0.51
CA LEU A 345 -12.93 -9.01 1.09
C LEU A 345 -12.96 -9.14 2.60
N TYR A 346 -12.26 -8.26 3.32
CA TYR A 346 -12.04 -8.46 4.76
C TYR A 346 -12.30 -7.23 5.64
N LYS A 347 -12.40 -6.04 5.04
CA LYS A 347 -12.62 -4.80 5.78
C LYS A 347 -13.27 -3.77 4.87
N ASN A 348 -14.12 -2.92 5.42
CA ASN A 348 -14.54 -1.68 4.82
C ASN A 348 -14.28 -0.51 5.78
N SER A 349 -14.14 0.70 5.24
CA SER A 349 -14.01 1.94 6.01
C SER A 349 -14.55 3.12 5.21
N SER A 350 -14.73 4.27 5.86
CA SER A 350 -14.93 5.55 5.18
C SER A 350 -13.62 6.31 5.11
N THR A 351 -13.42 7.10 4.05
CA THR A 351 -12.30 8.03 3.90
C THR A 351 -12.80 9.29 3.20
N TYR A 352 -12.07 10.40 3.30
CA TYR A 352 -12.40 11.60 2.54
C TYR A 352 -11.56 11.69 1.27
N TRP A 353 -12.09 12.34 0.23
CA TRP A 353 -11.35 12.63 -1.00
C TRP A 353 -10.07 13.44 -0.70
N GLU A 354 -8.92 12.94 -1.15
CA GLU A 354 -7.57 13.49 -0.85
C GLU A 354 -7.30 13.65 0.67
N GLY A 355 -8.02 12.92 1.54
CA GLY A 355 -7.88 13.03 3.00
C GLY A 355 -8.43 14.33 3.60
N ARG A 356 -9.16 15.12 2.82
CA ARG A 356 -9.70 16.42 3.24
C ARG A 356 -11.11 16.30 3.80
N ALA A 357 -11.29 16.56 5.10
CA ALA A 357 -12.56 16.35 5.80
C ALA A 357 -13.72 17.24 5.31
N ASP A 358 -13.42 18.33 4.60
CA ASP A 358 -14.35 19.24 3.93
C ASP A 358 -14.80 18.74 2.53
N MET A 359 -14.24 17.63 2.05
CA MET A 359 -14.57 17.03 0.76
C MET A 359 -15.45 15.77 0.90
N GLU A 360 -15.88 15.22 -0.23
CA GLU A 360 -16.76 14.06 -0.31
C GLU A 360 -16.23 12.84 0.46
N SER A 361 -17.14 12.18 1.20
CA SER A 361 -16.89 10.91 1.87
C SER A 361 -16.97 9.76 0.87
N LEU A 362 -15.98 8.87 0.91
CA LEU A 362 -15.85 7.70 0.05
C LEU A 362 -15.95 6.44 0.89
N GLN A 363 -16.56 5.42 0.31
CA GLN A 363 -16.62 4.07 0.87
C GLN A 363 -15.45 3.25 0.32
N ARG A 364 -14.56 2.80 1.21
CA ARG A 364 -13.39 1.99 0.90
C ARG A 364 -13.66 0.53 1.22
N ILE A 365 -13.39 -0.36 0.28
CA ILE A 365 -13.43 -1.82 0.48
C ILE A 365 -12.03 -2.39 0.30
N TYR A 366 -11.56 -3.14 1.30
CA TYR A 366 -10.25 -3.81 1.28
C TYR A 366 -10.39 -5.27 0.85
N GLY A 367 -9.48 -5.69 -0.01
CA GLY A 367 -9.38 -7.05 -0.50
C GLY A 367 -7.94 -7.59 -0.50
N ILE A 368 -7.85 -8.91 -0.48
CA ILE A 368 -6.61 -9.67 -0.67
C ILE A 368 -6.87 -10.73 -1.73
N SER A 369 -5.88 -11.06 -2.54
CA SER A 369 -5.99 -12.13 -3.53
C SER A 369 -4.67 -12.89 -3.72
N PHE A 370 -4.78 -14.14 -4.17
CA PHE A 370 -3.66 -15.06 -4.33
C PHE A 370 -3.82 -15.98 -5.55
N PRO A 371 -2.72 -16.43 -6.16
CA PRO A 371 -2.73 -17.29 -7.35
C PRO A 371 -3.19 -18.72 -7.05
N ASP A 372 -3.31 -19.10 -5.77
CA ASP A 372 -3.88 -20.37 -5.35
C ASP A 372 -4.58 -20.28 -3.99
N SER A 373 -5.42 -21.28 -3.70
CA SER A 373 -6.21 -21.33 -2.47
C SER A 373 -5.39 -21.75 -1.24
N LYS A 374 -4.18 -22.30 -1.38
CA LYS A 374 -3.33 -22.65 -0.23
C LYS A 374 -2.76 -21.39 0.40
N MET A 375 -2.28 -20.45 -0.42
CA MET A 375 -1.82 -19.14 0.03
C MET A 375 -2.93 -18.36 0.75
N MET A 376 -4.17 -18.42 0.24
CA MET A 376 -5.32 -17.81 0.92
C MET A 376 -5.56 -18.40 2.31
N LYS A 377 -5.53 -19.73 2.46
CA LYS A 377 -5.71 -20.39 3.76
C LYS A 377 -4.59 -20.03 4.75
N GLU A 378 -3.36 -19.93 4.26
CA GLU A 378 -2.24 -19.53 5.09
C GLU A 378 -2.38 -18.09 5.57
N TRP A 379 -2.77 -17.18 4.66
CA TRP A 379 -3.10 -15.80 5.03
C TRP A 379 -4.21 -15.75 6.08
N GLU A 380 -5.31 -16.51 5.90
CA GLU A 380 -6.41 -16.58 6.87
C GLU A 380 -5.95 -17.09 8.24
N ARG A 381 -5.07 -18.11 8.28
CA ARG A 381 -4.47 -18.63 9.52
C ARG A 381 -3.67 -17.53 10.24
N VAL A 382 -2.82 -16.80 9.51
CA VAL A 382 -2.02 -15.70 10.07
C VAL A 382 -2.92 -14.57 10.59
N GLN A 383 -4.00 -14.23 9.87
CA GLN A 383 -4.96 -13.23 10.33
C GLN A 383 -5.67 -13.66 11.61
N GLU A 384 -6.03 -14.93 11.74
CA GLU A 384 -6.67 -15.46 12.94
C GLU A 384 -5.72 -15.45 14.14
N GLU A 385 -4.45 -15.81 13.94
CA GLU A 385 -3.41 -15.69 14.97
C GLU A 385 -3.19 -14.24 15.41
N ALA A 386 -3.18 -13.30 14.46
CA ALA A 386 -3.06 -11.87 14.76
C ALA A 386 -4.25 -11.34 15.57
N LYS A 387 -5.50 -11.73 15.20
CA LYS A 387 -6.71 -11.38 15.96
C LYS A 387 -6.68 -11.92 17.39
N ASN A 388 -6.16 -13.13 17.58
CA ASN A 388 -6.01 -13.72 18.91
C ASN A 388 -4.91 -13.05 19.76
N ARG A 389 -4.05 -12.25 19.14
CA ARG A 389 -3.00 -11.46 19.79
C ARG A 389 -3.32 -9.97 19.89
N ASP A 390 -4.55 -9.57 19.56
CA ASP A 390 -4.97 -8.18 19.63
C ASP A 390 -5.10 -7.74 21.09
N HIS A 391 -4.29 -6.75 21.50
CA HIS A 391 -4.29 -6.22 22.87
C HIS A 391 -5.65 -5.67 23.31
N ARG A 392 -6.52 -5.25 22.38
CA ARG A 392 -7.87 -4.77 22.68
C ARG A 392 -8.78 -5.91 23.09
N LYS A 393 -8.65 -7.06 22.41
CA LYS A 393 -9.37 -8.30 22.74
C LYS A 393 -8.85 -8.84 24.07
N ILE A 394 -7.53 -9.03 24.19
CA ILE A 394 -6.87 -9.56 25.39
C ILE A 394 -7.15 -8.66 26.60
N GLY A 395 -7.01 -7.34 26.44
CA GLY A 395 -7.23 -6.37 27.52
C GLY A 395 -8.65 -6.40 28.07
N LYS A 396 -9.64 -6.65 27.22
CA LYS A 396 -11.04 -6.85 27.63
C LYS A 396 -11.25 -8.22 28.28
N GLU A 397 -10.81 -9.30 27.63
CA GLU A 397 -11.00 -10.68 28.10
C GLU A 397 -10.31 -10.95 29.44
N GLN A 398 -9.16 -10.33 29.68
CA GLN A 398 -8.40 -10.46 30.93
C GLN A 398 -8.72 -9.37 31.96
N GLU A 399 -9.70 -8.49 31.68
CA GLU A 399 -10.09 -7.40 32.58
C GLU A 399 -8.90 -6.50 32.97
N LEU A 400 -8.07 -6.15 31.98
CA LEU A 400 -6.92 -5.25 32.18
C LEU A 400 -7.32 -3.79 32.00
N LEU A 401 -8.17 -3.51 31.01
CA LEU A 401 -8.56 -2.15 30.64
C LEU A 401 -9.95 -2.11 30.00
N PHE A 402 -10.61 -0.96 30.07
CA PHE A 402 -11.78 -0.67 29.26
C PHE A 402 -11.76 0.78 28.75
N PHE A 403 -12.56 1.07 27.73
CA PHE A 403 -12.74 2.42 27.18
C PHE A 403 -14.20 2.84 27.32
N HIS A 404 -14.43 4.13 27.52
CA HIS A 404 -15.75 4.74 27.62
C HIS A 404 -15.80 6.02 26.80
N ASP A 405 -16.95 6.29 26.15
CA ASP A 405 -17.12 7.45 25.25
C ASP A 405 -17.00 8.81 25.97
N LEU A 406 -17.02 8.81 27.30
CA LEU A 406 -16.77 10.01 28.13
C LEU A 406 -15.29 10.40 28.17
N SER A 407 -14.38 9.50 27.76
CA SER A 407 -12.94 9.77 27.68
C SER A 407 -12.34 9.06 26.45
N PRO A 408 -12.69 9.52 25.24
CA PRO A 408 -12.25 8.87 24.00
C PRO A 408 -10.71 8.92 23.88
N GLY A 409 -10.11 7.80 23.51
CA GLY A 409 -8.65 7.66 23.40
C GLY A 409 -7.92 7.46 24.74
N SER A 410 -8.60 7.58 25.88
CA SER A 410 -8.05 7.32 27.20
C SER A 410 -8.69 6.07 27.82
N CYS A 411 -7.85 5.11 28.21
CA CYS A 411 -8.33 3.87 28.80
C CYS A 411 -8.42 3.97 30.33
N PHE A 412 -9.37 3.24 30.90
CA PHE A 412 -9.46 3.00 32.33
C PHE A 412 -8.75 1.70 32.66
N PHE A 413 -7.69 1.77 33.46
CA PHE A 413 -7.00 0.59 33.96
C PHE A 413 -7.82 -0.07 35.07
N LEU A 414 -8.16 -1.34 34.88
CA LEU A 414 -8.77 -2.19 35.89
C LEU A 414 -7.71 -2.73 36.85
N PRO A 415 -8.06 -3.31 38.01
CA PRO A 415 -7.06 -3.69 39.03
C PRO A 415 -5.88 -4.52 38.50
N LYS A 416 -6.13 -5.49 37.60
CA LYS A 416 -5.08 -6.32 36.97
C LYS A 416 -4.19 -5.51 36.01
N GLY A 417 -4.79 -4.61 35.22
CA GLY A 417 -4.03 -3.73 34.33
C GLY A 417 -3.22 -2.69 35.10
N ALA A 418 -3.77 -2.11 36.16
CA ALA A 418 -3.08 -1.18 37.04
C ALA A 418 -1.88 -1.85 37.73
N PHE A 419 -2.01 -3.12 38.13
CA PHE A 419 -0.88 -3.90 38.66
C PHE A 419 0.28 -4.02 37.64
N ILE A 420 -0.03 -4.36 36.38
CA ILE A 420 0.98 -4.42 35.30
C ILE A 420 1.61 -3.04 35.07
N TYR A 421 0.80 -1.99 34.99
CA TYR A 421 1.27 -0.62 34.80
C TYR A 421 2.23 -0.18 35.92
N ASN A 422 1.85 -0.40 37.19
CA ASN A 422 2.70 -0.05 38.33
C ASN A 422 4.00 -0.86 38.35
N THR A 423 3.94 -2.14 38.00
CA THR A 423 5.15 -2.99 37.90
C THR A 423 6.13 -2.43 36.85
N LEU A 424 5.62 -1.98 35.69
CA LEU A 424 6.45 -1.36 34.65
C LEU A 424 6.99 0.01 35.10
N MET A 425 6.20 0.78 35.83
CA MET A 425 6.62 2.07 36.40
C MET A 425 7.73 1.89 37.44
N ASP A 426 7.63 0.89 38.30
CA ASP A 426 8.66 0.60 39.29
C ASP A 426 9.95 0.12 38.62
N PHE A 427 9.83 -0.75 37.62
CA PHE A 427 10.97 -1.17 36.80
C PHE A 427 11.70 0.02 36.16
N ILE A 428 10.99 0.94 35.50
CA ILE A 428 11.67 2.07 34.84
C ILE A 428 12.29 3.05 35.85
N ARG A 429 11.69 3.25 37.03
CA ARG A 429 12.28 4.05 38.11
C ARG A 429 13.58 3.43 38.63
N GLU A 430 13.62 2.10 38.80
CA GLU A 430 14.86 1.41 39.13
C GLU A 430 15.94 1.65 38.07
N GLU A 431 15.57 1.60 36.78
CA GLU A 431 16.51 1.85 35.69
C GLU A 431 17.01 3.30 35.64
N TYR A 432 16.17 4.28 36.01
CA TYR A 432 16.58 5.68 36.20
C TYR A 432 17.61 5.81 37.33
N HIS A 433 17.33 5.23 38.50
CA HIS A 433 18.24 5.29 39.65
C HIS A 433 19.59 4.66 39.34
N ARG A 434 19.62 3.53 38.61
CA ARG A 434 20.88 2.86 38.20
C ARG A 434 21.74 3.69 37.24
N ARG A 435 21.16 4.70 36.59
CA ARG A 435 21.83 5.54 35.57
C ARG A 435 21.93 7.00 36.00
N ASP A 436 21.78 7.25 37.30
CA ASP A 436 21.89 8.59 37.89
C ASP A 436 20.91 9.62 37.29
N PHE A 437 19.76 9.17 36.78
CA PHE A 437 18.66 10.07 36.40
C PHE A 437 17.93 10.53 37.66
N LEU A 438 17.71 11.85 37.75
CA LEU A 438 16.92 12.47 38.81
C LEU A 438 15.46 12.56 38.37
N GLU A 439 14.59 11.76 38.99
CA GLU A 439 13.14 11.82 38.73
C GLU A 439 12.59 13.13 39.28
N VAL A 440 11.86 13.87 38.44
CA VAL A 440 11.18 15.13 38.79
C VAL A 440 9.70 15.05 38.41
N ALA A 441 8.86 15.80 39.12
CA ALA A 441 7.44 15.94 38.81
C ALA A 441 7.13 17.38 38.43
N SER A 442 6.61 17.58 37.22
CA SER A 442 6.22 18.89 36.69
C SER A 442 4.70 18.98 36.45
N PRO A 443 4.09 20.18 36.50
CA PRO A 443 2.66 20.37 36.24
C PRO A 443 2.16 19.71 34.94
N ASN A 444 0.86 19.44 34.86
CA ASN A 444 0.20 18.94 33.65
C ASN A 444 -0.37 20.06 32.79
N ILE A 445 -0.64 21.23 33.36
CA ILE A 445 -1.28 22.37 32.71
C ILE A 445 -0.34 23.57 32.83
N TYR A 446 -0.11 24.25 31.71
CA TYR A 446 0.73 25.44 31.65
C TYR A 446 0.04 26.55 30.87
N ASN A 447 0.45 27.79 31.15
CA ASN A 447 0.09 28.94 30.32
C ASN A 447 0.68 28.76 28.91
N ALA A 448 -0.08 29.13 27.87
CA ALA A 448 0.31 28.99 26.47
C ALA A 448 1.67 29.62 26.13
N LYS A 449 2.08 30.67 26.86
CA LYS A 449 3.39 31.32 26.74
C LYS A 449 4.57 30.34 26.83
N LEU A 450 4.48 29.27 27.62
CA LEU A 450 5.52 28.25 27.69
C LEU A 450 5.69 27.53 26.34
N TRP A 451 4.57 27.16 25.72
CA TRP A 451 4.55 26.46 24.44
C TRP A 451 4.98 27.36 23.30
N GLU A 452 4.59 28.64 23.33
CA GLU A 452 5.06 29.66 22.39
C GLU A 452 6.58 29.87 22.48
N THR A 453 7.11 29.99 23.71
CA THR A 453 8.55 30.14 23.97
C THR A 453 9.33 28.94 23.47
N SER A 454 8.80 27.74 23.67
CA SER A 454 9.43 26.50 23.21
C SER A 454 9.27 26.23 21.70
N GLY A 455 8.48 27.04 20.97
CA GLY A 455 8.16 26.84 19.56
C GLY A 455 7.13 25.75 19.25
N HIS A 456 6.62 25.04 20.27
CA HIS A 456 5.66 23.96 20.09
C HIS A 456 4.28 24.48 19.70
N TRP A 457 3.91 25.68 20.16
CA TRP A 457 2.60 26.24 19.87
C TRP A 457 2.35 26.34 18.35
N GLN A 458 3.35 26.78 17.60
CA GLN A 458 3.25 26.99 16.14
C GLN A 458 3.09 25.69 15.35
N HIS A 459 3.42 24.53 15.94
CA HIS A 459 3.42 23.24 15.26
C HIS A 459 2.39 22.24 15.81
N TYR A 460 2.00 22.39 17.08
CA TYR A 460 1.18 21.41 17.80
C TYR A 460 -0.13 21.98 18.34
N SER A 461 -0.40 23.29 18.19
CA SER A 461 -1.65 23.90 18.70
C SER A 461 -2.89 23.11 18.33
N ASP A 462 -2.96 22.64 17.08
CA ASP A 462 -4.11 21.91 16.53
C ASP A 462 -4.27 20.50 17.14
N ASN A 463 -3.21 19.98 17.77
CA ASN A 463 -3.15 18.67 18.43
C ASN A 463 -3.08 18.78 19.96
N MET A 464 -3.38 19.96 20.53
CA MET A 464 -3.32 20.22 21.97
C MET A 464 -4.70 20.48 22.56
N PHE A 465 -4.92 20.01 23.79
CA PHE A 465 -6.08 20.41 24.57
C PHE A 465 -5.81 21.75 25.25
N SER A 466 -6.46 22.81 24.78
CA SER A 466 -6.38 24.16 25.36
C SER A 466 -7.73 24.68 25.85
N PHE A 467 -7.70 25.56 26.85
CA PHE A 467 -8.87 26.21 27.42
C PHE A 467 -8.50 27.58 27.98
N GLU A 468 -9.48 28.48 28.07
CA GLU A 468 -9.28 29.82 28.62
C GLU A 468 -9.55 29.84 30.12
N VAL A 469 -8.67 30.53 30.87
CA VAL A 469 -8.83 30.85 32.29
C VAL A 469 -8.50 32.33 32.46
N GLU A 470 -9.45 33.12 32.96
CA GLU A 470 -9.24 34.55 33.25
C GLU A 470 -8.67 35.35 32.06
N LYS A 471 -9.12 35.04 30.83
CA LYS A 471 -8.65 35.62 29.56
C LYS A 471 -7.20 35.27 29.17
N GLU A 472 -6.60 34.29 29.84
CA GLU A 472 -5.35 33.67 29.42
C GLU A 472 -5.61 32.24 28.91
N THR A 473 -4.87 31.84 27.88
CA THR A 473 -4.95 30.49 27.33
C THR A 473 -4.02 29.56 28.12
N PHE A 474 -4.59 28.46 28.61
CA PHE A 474 -3.84 27.35 29.20
C PHE A 474 -3.97 26.12 28.31
N ALA A 475 -2.99 25.23 28.40
CA ALA A 475 -3.04 23.96 27.70
C ALA A 475 -2.49 22.81 28.54
N LEU A 476 -3.07 21.63 28.35
CA LEU A 476 -2.51 20.38 28.84
C LEU A 476 -1.20 20.12 28.10
N LYS A 477 -0.17 19.67 28.83
CA LYS A 477 1.14 19.38 28.23
C LYS A 477 1.03 18.29 27.15
N PRO A 478 1.44 18.55 25.90
CA PRO A 478 1.54 17.50 24.88
C PRO A 478 2.84 16.68 25.05
N MET A 479 3.80 17.20 25.83
CA MET A 479 5.09 16.59 26.12
C MET A 479 5.73 17.23 27.36
N ASN A 480 6.77 16.58 27.91
CA ASN A 480 7.39 17.02 29.16
C ASN A 480 8.56 18.01 28.98
N CYS A 481 9.16 18.11 27.78
CA CYS A 481 10.44 18.80 27.58
C CYS A 481 10.47 20.25 28.10
N PRO A 482 9.47 21.12 27.80
CA PRO A 482 9.48 22.50 28.28
C PRO A 482 9.29 22.64 29.79
N GLY A 483 8.74 21.62 30.46
CA GLY A 483 8.63 21.61 31.93
C GLY A 483 9.86 21.05 32.64
N HIS A 484 10.83 20.50 31.90
CA HIS A 484 12.13 20.08 32.43
C HIS A 484 13.22 21.16 32.28
N TRP A 485 13.05 22.05 31.29
CA TRP A 485 13.83 23.28 31.14
C TRP A 485 13.36 24.34 32.13
#